data_AF-A0A1F8DVI1-F1
#
_entry.id   AF-A0A1F8DVI1-F1
#
_cell.length_a   1.000
_cell.length_b   1.000
_cell.length_c   1.000
_cell.angle_alpha   90.00
_cell.angle_beta   90.00
_cell.angle_gamma   90.00
#
_symmetry.space_group_name_H-M   'P 1'
#
loop_
_entity.id
_entity.type
_entity.pdbx_description
1 polymer ?
#
loop_
_entity_poly.entity_id
_entity_poly.type
_entity_poly.pdbx_seq_one_letter_code
_entity_poly.pdbx_strand_id
1 'polypeptide(L)'
;MATYILRFRRENKDFFDAIKDGTKSVETRAASPRYIYIKRGDTLVFSCGGEILKKTVSRKEKFSNLPALIQKYDFRNINPFVHSKREFFDMYDGFPMYKQKIKKFGILAFELAG
;
A
#
# COMPACT_ATOMS: atom_id res chain seq x y z
N MET A 1 -14.97 12.95 -5.61
CA MET A 1 -13.70 12.43 -5.07
C MET A 1 -13.95 12.08 -3.61
N ALA A 2 -13.67 10.85 -3.21
CA ALA A 2 -13.81 10.43 -1.81
C ALA A 2 -12.49 10.56 -1.06
N THR A 3 -12.57 10.68 0.26
CA THR A 3 -11.40 10.74 1.16
C THR A 3 -11.36 9.50 2.03
N TYR A 4 -10.20 8.83 2.07
CA TYR A 4 -10.00 7.61 2.84
C TYR A 4 -8.85 7.78 3.82
N ILE A 5 -9.09 7.51 5.11
CA ILE A 5 -8.06 7.63 6.14
C ILE A 5 -7.37 6.27 6.35
N LEU A 6 -6.05 6.26 6.18
CA LEU A 6 -5.16 5.15 6.44
C LEU A 6 -4.27 5.50 7.64
N ARG A 7 -4.54 4.84 8.77
CA ARG A 7 -3.77 5.06 10.01
C ARG A 7 -2.61 4.07 10.07
N PHE A 8 -1.39 4.57 10.14
CA PHE A 8 -0.22 3.77 10.46
C PHE A 8 -0.07 3.65 11.97
N ARG A 9 0.45 2.51 12.41
CA ARG A 9 0.95 2.36 13.78
C ARG A 9 2.23 3.16 13.93
N ARG A 10 2.53 3.62 15.15
CA ARG A 10 3.75 4.37 15.44
C ARG A 10 5.03 3.60 15.07
N GLU A 11 5.01 2.28 15.23
CA GLU A 11 6.09 1.36 14.83
C GLU A 11 6.37 1.37 13.32
N ASN A 12 5.38 1.76 12.51
CA ASN A 12 5.44 1.79 11.04
C ASN A 12 5.61 3.22 10.51
N LYS A 13 6.28 4.10 11.28
CA LYS A 13 6.48 5.50 10.88
C LYS A 13 7.43 5.62 9.69
N ASP A 14 8.39 4.72 9.57
CA ASP A 14 9.26 4.55 8.42
C ASP A 14 8.48 4.50 7.08
N PHE A 15 7.40 3.73 7.00
CA PHE A 15 6.54 3.69 5.82
C PHE A 15 5.81 5.00 5.56
N PHE A 16 5.37 5.68 6.62
CA PHE A 16 4.72 6.98 6.49
C PHE A 16 5.71 8.03 5.95
N ASP A 17 6.93 8.05 6.49
CA ASP A 17 8.00 8.95 6.07
C ASP A 17 8.43 8.67 4.62
N ALA A 18 8.51 7.40 4.23
CA ALA A 18 8.79 7.01 2.84
C ALA A 18 7.69 7.45 1.84
N ILE A 19 6.42 7.52 2.26
CA ILE A 19 5.36 8.08 1.41
C ILE A 19 5.48 9.61 1.36
N LYS A 20 5.92 10.22 2.46
CA LYS A 20 6.10 11.67 2.59
C LYS A 20 7.21 12.18 1.68
N ASP A 21 8.36 11.52 1.66
CA ASP A 21 9.51 11.88 0.83
C ASP A 21 9.42 11.35 -0.63
N GLY A 22 8.47 10.45 -0.91
CA GLY A 22 8.20 9.94 -2.25
C GLY A 22 9.02 8.70 -2.65
N THR A 23 9.90 8.20 -1.77
CA THR A 23 10.63 6.94 -1.99
C THR A 23 9.67 5.75 -2.10
N LYS A 24 8.55 5.79 -1.38
CA LYS A 24 7.43 4.87 -1.53
C LYS A 24 6.32 5.51 -2.36
N SER A 25 6.27 5.15 -3.64
CA SER A 25 5.31 5.69 -4.62
C SER A 25 4.05 4.83 -4.80
N VAL A 26 4.07 3.58 -4.33
CA VAL A 26 2.95 2.64 -4.45
C VAL A 26 2.48 2.19 -3.07
N GLU A 27 1.20 2.37 -2.78
CA GLU A 27 0.57 1.82 -1.58
C GLU A 27 -0.25 0.58 -1.90
N THR A 28 -0.10 -0.48 -1.10
CA THR A 28 -0.82 -1.73 -1.31
C THR A 28 -1.80 -2.04 -0.19
N ARG A 29 -2.95 -2.59 -0.56
CA ARG A 29 -3.96 -3.09 0.40
C ARG A 29 -4.60 -4.36 -0.11
N ALA A 30 -4.88 -5.31 0.78
CA ALA A 30 -5.75 -6.43 0.42
C ALA A 30 -7.08 -5.87 -0.11
N ALA A 31 -7.60 -6.44 -1.21
CA ALA A 31 -8.76 -5.93 -1.95
C ALA A 31 -10.11 -6.20 -1.25
N SER A 32 -10.11 -6.14 0.08
CA SER A 32 -11.26 -6.30 0.95
C SER A 32 -12.32 -5.22 0.71
N PRO A 33 -13.59 -5.44 1.13
CA PRO A 33 -14.69 -4.49 0.94
C PRO A 33 -14.39 -3.06 1.44
N ARG A 34 -13.50 -2.90 2.41
CA ARG A 34 -13.08 -1.59 2.94
C ARG A 34 -12.34 -0.74 1.91
N TYR A 35 -11.54 -1.35 1.03
CA TYR A 35 -10.62 -0.63 0.13
C TYR A 35 -10.96 -0.81 -1.35
N ILE A 36 -11.80 -1.78 -1.69
CA ILE A 36 -12.14 -2.11 -3.08
C ILE A 36 -12.78 -0.94 -3.84
N TYR A 37 -13.44 -0.01 -3.16
CA TYR A 37 -14.13 1.12 -3.78
C TYR A 37 -13.26 2.36 -4.02
N ILE A 38 -12.07 2.42 -3.42
CA ILE A 38 -11.08 3.48 -3.72
C ILE A 38 -10.84 3.46 -5.23
N LYS A 39 -10.73 4.63 -5.87
CA LYS A 39 -10.48 4.74 -7.30
C LYS A 39 -9.53 5.91 -7.60
N ARG A 40 -9.10 5.99 -8.87
CA ARG A 40 -8.32 7.12 -9.36
C ARG A 40 -9.03 8.44 -9.06
N GLY A 41 -8.28 9.41 -8.58
CA GLY A 41 -8.77 10.74 -8.19
C GLY A 41 -9.29 10.83 -6.75
N ASP A 42 -9.37 9.73 -6.01
CA ASP A 42 -9.65 9.79 -4.57
C ASP A 42 -8.41 10.21 -3.78
N THR A 43 -8.63 10.73 -2.58
CA THR A 43 -7.56 11.15 -1.66
C THR A 43 -7.34 10.11 -0.57
N LEU A 44 -6.10 9.66 -0.42
CA LEU A 44 -5.65 8.88 0.72
C LEU A 44 -5.02 9.82 1.75
N VAL A 45 -5.56 9.79 2.96
CA VAL A 45 -5.07 10.54 4.12
C VAL A 45 -4.31 9.56 5.00
N PHE A 46 -2.99 9.59 4.90
CA PHE A 46 -2.10 8.86 5.79
C PHE A 46 -1.96 9.62 7.10
N SER A 47 -2.02 8.92 8.22
CA SER A 47 -1.80 9.52 9.53
C SER A 47 -0.93 8.62 10.40
N CYS A 48 0.04 9.22 11.08
CA CYS A 48 0.96 8.54 11.98
C CYS A 48 1.43 9.51 13.08
N GLY A 49 1.27 9.15 14.35
CA GLY A 49 1.84 9.93 15.46
C GLY A 49 1.41 11.41 15.54
N GLY A 50 0.23 11.77 15.02
CA GLY A 50 -0.27 13.15 14.96
C GLY A 50 0.05 13.88 13.64
N GLU A 51 0.97 13.36 12.82
CA GLU A 51 1.20 13.87 11.47
C GLU A 51 0.14 13.35 10.49
N ILE A 52 -0.20 14.18 9.49
CA ILE A 52 -1.13 13.85 8.42
C ILE A 52 -0.49 14.17 7.08
N LEU A 53 -0.58 13.22 6.15
CA LEU A 53 -0.14 13.37 4.76
C LEU A 53 -1.29 13.01 3.83
N LYS A 54 -1.54 13.84 2.82
CA LYS A 54 -2.56 13.59 1.80
C LYS A 54 -1.87 13.25 0.48
N LYS A 55 -2.28 12.16 -0.16
CA LYS A 55 -1.89 11.82 -1.53
C LYS A 55 -3.12 11.52 -2.36
N THR A 56 -3.05 11.83 -3.64
CA THR A 56 -4.11 11.50 -4.61
C THR A 56 -3.76 10.18 -5.27
N VAL A 57 -4.76 9.31 -5.45
CA VAL A 57 -4.61 8.07 -6.22
C VAL A 57 -4.51 8.43 -7.70
N SER A 58 -3.32 8.38 -8.28
CA SER A 58 -3.11 8.62 -9.71
C SER A 58 -3.50 7.40 -10.55
N ARG A 59 -3.31 6.20 -9.98
CA ARG A 59 -3.71 4.93 -10.59
C ARG A 59 -4.13 3.92 -9.53
N LYS A 60 -5.07 3.07 -9.91
CA LYS A 60 -5.45 1.88 -9.16
C LYS A 60 -5.32 0.65 -10.05
N GLU A 61 -4.80 -0.42 -9.47
CA GLU A 61 -4.77 -1.72 -10.11
C GLU A 61 -5.04 -2.84 -9.11
N LYS A 62 -5.64 -3.93 -9.59
CA LYS A 62 -5.91 -5.13 -8.79
C LYS A 62 -5.15 -6.30 -9.37
N PHE A 63 -4.49 -7.04 -8.50
CA PHE A 63 -3.77 -8.27 -8.81
C PHE A 63 -4.37 -9.45 -8.06
N SER A 64 -4.24 -10.64 -8.63
CA SER A 64 -4.67 -11.89 -7.99
C SER A 64 -3.77 -12.27 -6.80
N ASN A 65 -2.48 -11.94 -6.86
CA ASN A 65 -1.49 -12.33 -5.85
C ASN A 65 -0.25 -11.40 -5.86
N LEU A 66 0.67 -11.63 -4.91
CA LEU A 66 1.91 -10.85 -4.77
C LEU A 66 2.90 -11.05 -5.94
N PRO A 67 3.10 -12.27 -6.49
CA PRO A 67 3.93 -12.43 -7.69
C PRO A 67 3.48 -11.58 -8.88
N ALA A 68 2.18 -11.55 -9.18
CA ALA A 68 1.63 -10.73 -10.26
C ALA A 68 1.84 -9.22 -10.02
N LEU A 69 1.76 -8.79 -8.76
CA LEU A 69 2.03 -7.40 -8.37
C LEU A 69 3.48 -7.01 -8.68
N ILE A 70 4.46 -7.82 -8.26
CA ILE A 70 5.89 -7.50 -8.43
C ILE A 70 6.45 -7.83 -9.82
N GLN A 71 5.66 -8.48 -10.68
CA GLN A 71 5.96 -8.54 -12.12
C GLN A 71 5.80 -7.17 -12.79
N LYS A 72 4.91 -6.34 -12.25
CA LYS A 72 4.60 -5.02 -12.82
C LYS A 72 5.27 -3.88 -12.07
N TYR A 73 5.26 -3.92 -10.75
CA TYR A 73 5.90 -2.90 -9.91
C TYR A 73 7.21 -3.41 -9.35
N ASP A 74 8.23 -2.55 -9.32
CA ASP A 74 9.39 -2.81 -8.48
C ASP A 74 8.91 -2.89 -7.02
N PHE A 75 9.30 -3.96 -6.33
CA PHE A 75 8.93 -4.17 -4.93
C PHE A 75 9.46 -3.05 -4.02
N ARG A 76 10.53 -2.34 -4.42
CA ARG A 76 11.09 -1.18 -3.71
C ARG A 76 10.20 0.06 -3.78
N ASN A 77 9.42 0.22 -4.85
CA ASN A 77 8.42 1.30 -4.93
C ASN A 77 7.25 1.09 -3.94
N ILE A 78 7.05 -0.15 -3.51
CA ILE A 78 6.03 -0.54 -2.53
C ILE A 78 6.60 -0.55 -1.11
N ASN A 79 7.80 -1.09 -0.92
CA ASN A 79 8.52 -1.03 0.35
C ASN A 79 10.01 -0.80 0.05
N PRO A 80 10.55 0.41 0.30
CA PRO A 80 11.95 0.71 0.01
C PRO A 80 12.94 0.04 0.96
N PHE A 81 12.48 -0.53 2.08
CA PHE A 81 13.32 -1.13 3.12
C PHE A 81 13.59 -2.62 2.91
N VAL A 82 12.97 -3.26 1.91
CA VAL A 82 13.27 -4.65 1.57
C VAL A 82 14.35 -4.72 0.49
N HIS A 83 15.29 -5.64 0.66
CA HIS A 83 16.44 -5.79 -0.23
C HIS A 83 16.26 -6.92 -1.24
N SER A 84 15.31 -7.81 -1.01
CA SER A 84 15.03 -8.98 -1.85
C SER A 84 13.54 -9.24 -2.05
N LYS A 85 13.20 -9.96 -3.13
CA LYS A 85 11.82 -10.45 -3.34
C LYS A 85 11.35 -11.34 -2.19
N ARG A 86 12.26 -12.11 -1.59
CA ARG A 86 11.95 -12.98 -0.46
C ARG A 86 11.50 -12.15 0.74
N GLU A 87 12.28 -11.16 1.15
CA GLU A 87 11.90 -10.23 2.22
C GLU A 87 10.58 -9.51 1.94
N PHE A 88 10.34 -9.13 0.68
CA PHE A 88 9.06 -8.55 0.29
C PHE A 88 7.89 -9.50 0.59
N PHE A 89 8.00 -10.78 0.23
CA PHE A 89 6.94 -11.76 0.53
C PHE A 89 6.82 -12.02 2.04
N ASP A 90 7.95 -12.18 2.73
CA ASP A 90 8.00 -12.45 4.18
C ASP A 90 7.36 -11.30 4.99
N MET A 91 7.53 -10.04 4.55
CA MET A 91 6.84 -8.89 5.14
C MET A 91 5.31 -9.07 5.13
N TYR A 92 4.73 -9.57 4.04
CA TYR A 92 3.27 -9.78 3.98
C TYR A 92 2.80 -10.92 4.88
N ASP A 93 3.64 -11.92 5.11
CA ASP A 93 3.35 -13.01 6.04
C ASP A 93 3.37 -12.53 7.50
N GLY A 94 4.10 -11.45 7.81
CA GLY A 94 4.07 -10.77 9.11
C GLY A 94 2.76 -10.04 9.43
N PHE A 95 1.91 -9.74 8.43
CA PHE A 95 0.61 -9.10 8.66
C PHE A 95 -0.47 -10.15 8.99
N PRO A 96 -1.18 -10.01 10.14
CA PRO A 96 -2.22 -10.95 10.50
C PRO A 96 -3.31 -11.09 9.43
N MET A 97 -3.60 -12.33 9.08
CA MET A 97 -4.63 -12.72 8.10
C MET A 97 -4.39 -12.25 6.65
N TYR A 98 -3.23 -11.66 6.34
CA TYR A 98 -3.04 -10.99 5.06
C TYR A 98 -2.91 -11.97 3.91
N LYS A 99 -2.22 -13.10 4.13
CA LYS A 99 -2.14 -14.21 3.18
C LYS A 99 -3.52 -14.74 2.79
N GLN A 100 -4.40 -14.97 3.76
CA GLN A 100 -5.78 -15.42 3.50
C GLN A 100 -6.59 -14.34 2.77
N LYS A 101 -6.43 -13.07 3.15
CA LYS A 101 -7.12 -11.95 2.50
C LYS A 101 -6.69 -11.78 1.05
N ILE A 102 -5.39 -11.87 0.75
CA ILE A 102 -4.90 -11.79 -0.63
C ILE A 102 -5.41 -12.99 -1.44
N LYS A 103 -5.39 -14.21 -0.88
CA LYS A 103 -5.96 -15.38 -1.55
C LYS A 103 -7.46 -15.21 -1.87
N LYS A 104 -8.22 -14.62 -0.94
CA LYS A 104 -9.68 -14.43 -1.08
C LYS A 104 -10.06 -13.27 -1.98
N PHE A 105 -9.35 -12.14 -1.87
CA PHE A 105 -9.78 -10.88 -2.48
C PHE A 105 -8.84 -10.38 -3.58
N GLY A 106 -7.58 -10.83 -3.58
CA GLY A 106 -6.47 -10.23 -4.32
C GLY A 106 -5.83 -9.06 -3.56
N ILE A 107 -4.95 -8.34 -4.23
CA ILE A 107 -4.25 -7.17 -3.71
C ILE A 107 -4.46 -5.97 -4.63
N LEU A 108 -4.66 -4.81 -4.03
CA LEU A 108 -4.73 -3.52 -4.72
C LEU A 108 -3.38 -2.83 -4.63
N ALA A 109 -3.00 -2.17 -5.72
CA ALA A 109 -1.91 -1.20 -5.76
C ALA A 109 -2.49 0.17 -6.12
N PHE A 110 -2.07 1.18 -5.37
CA PHE A 110 -2.40 2.59 -5.59
C PHE A 110 -1.12 3.35 -5.88
N GLU A 111 -0.96 3.85 -7.09
CA GLU A 111 0.09 4.84 -7.38
C GLU A 111 -0.34 6.17 -6.76
N LEU A 112 0.60 6.83 -6.06
CA LEU A 112 0.37 8.04 -5.30
C LEU A 112 0.95 9.25 -6.04
N ALA A 113 0.21 10.36 -6.02
CA ALA A 113 0.65 11.66 -6.56
C ALA A 113 0.36 12.80 -5.59
N GLY A 114 1.09 13.91 -5.77
CA GLY A 114 1.21 15.02 -4.81
C GLY A 114 2.28 14.71 -3.77
#